data_AF-A0AA88KYA5-F1
#
_entry.id   AF-A0AA88KYA5-F1
#
_cell.length_a   1.000
_cell.length_b   1.000
_cell.length_c   1.000
_cell.angle_alpha   90.00
_cell.angle_beta   90.00
_cell.angle_gamma   90.00
#
_symmetry.space_group_name_H-M   'P 1'
#
loop_
_entity.id
_entity.type
_entity.pdbx_description
1 polymer ?
#
loop_
_entity_poly.entity_id
_entity_poly.type
_entity_poly.pdbx_seq_one_letter_code
_entity_poly.pdbx_strand_id
1 'polypeptide(L)'
;MVYTVEAFPAKSDKSLYDNNIQTLSNGTFDTLESIQTLHLARNPFQCDCALTWLSDYLHKNPVETSGVRCHTPRKMQKKRISVLRELRPKCTGEEYRYSSCLEDLPCPKTCTCEGTTVDCSSRGFKEFPRDVPPYTTELLLPGNEITRIRANGYFKSLPSLTKLDLRRNMINVIEPMAFDGAVALLEMHISENKLKEIHNKMFVGLVNVKTLSLSDNQITCITPGSFDYLRSLTALNLLGNPFHCSCHLSWFGDWLRKKEKEVSTGTPRCHSPTPLNGMPIQEVPSYDFRCSSDSDEGCVGENYCPPKCICSGTIVRCSKAKFKEVPKNIPAETTELYLDSNEIQSIQPKRLSHLKFLTRL
;
A
#
# COMPACT_ATOMS: atom_id res chain seq x y z
N MET A 1 -7.32 -31.08 2.54
CA MET A 1 -8.49 -31.69 1.87
C MET A 1 -9.72 -30.97 2.41
N VAL A 2 -10.41 -30.25 1.53
CA VAL A 2 -11.57 -29.42 1.86
C VAL A 2 -12.80 -30.32 1.80
N TYR A 3 -13.57 -30.40 2.89
CA TYR A 3 -14.89 -31.02 2.85
C TYR A 3 -15.92 -29.94 2.50
N THR A 4 -16.39 -29.96 1.27
CA THR A 4 -17.61 -29.26 0.85
C THR A 4 -18.81 -30.05 1.35
N VAL A 5 -19.64 -29.43 2.19
CA VAL A 5 -20.89 -30.05 2.66
C VAL A 5 -21.98 -29.75 1.65
N GLU A 6 -22.22 -30.68 0.73
CA GLU A 6 -23.40 -30.67 -0.15
C GLU A 6 -24.65 -31.14 0.64
N ALA A 7 -25.81 -30.55 0.34
CA ALA A 7 -27.13 -30.87 0.92
C ALA A 7 -27.91 -31.79 -0.06
N PHE A 8 -28.67 -32.83 0.29
CA PHE A 8 -29.85 -33.06 1.17
C PHE A 8 -30.21 -34.60 1.08
N PRO A 9 -31.26 -35.21 1.72
CA PRO A 9 -32.24 -34.75 2.73
C PRO A 9 -32.44 -35.67 3.98
N ALA A 10 -33.26 -35.19 4.93
CA ALA A 10 -34.05 -35.93 5.94
C ALA A 10 -33.38 -36.55 7.19
N LYS A 11 -32.79 -35.70 8.04
CA LYS A 11 -32.88 -35.64 9.52
C LYS A 11 -31.88 -34.57 9.97
N SER A 12 -32.30 -33.60 10.77
CA SER A 12 -31.52 -32.41 11.14
C SER A 12 -30.45 -32.69 12.20
N ASP A 13 -29.61 -33.69 11.94
CA ASP A 13 -28.49 -34.12 12.79
C ASP A 13 -27.18 -33.81 12.04
N LYS A 14 -26.35 -32.90 12.58
CA LYS A 14 -25.01 -32.61 12.03
C LYS A 14 -23.94 -33.15 12.98
N SER A 15 -23.19 -34.16 12.54
CA SER A 15 -22.06 -34.71 13.29
C SER A 15 -20.73 -34.18 12.76
N LEU A 16 -19.99 -33.46 13.61
CA LEU A 16 -18.60 -33.02 13.40
C LEU A 16 -17.63 -33.76 14.35
N TYR A 17 -18.10 -34.87 14.93
CA TYR A 17 -17.39 -35.69 15.92
C TYR A 17 -16.13 -36.35 15.36
N ASP A 18 -15.11 -36.54 16.20
CA ASP A 18 -13.84 -37.25 15.91
C ASP A 18 -13.07 -36.68 14.70
N ASN A 19 -12.93 -35.36 14.68
CA ASN A 19 -12.13 -34.63 13.69
C ASN A 19 -10.92 -33.95 14.37
N ASN A 20 -10.16 -33.17 13.58
CA ASN A 20 -9.02 -32.41 14.08
C ASN A 20 -9.35 -30.92 14.27
N ILE A 21 -10.59 -30.58 14.63
CA ILE A 21 -11.06 -29.20 14.76
C ILE A 21 -10.49 -28.59 16.04
N GLN A 22 -9.73 -27.50 15.88
CA GLN A 22 -9.14 -26.77 17.01
C GLN A 22 -9.95 -25.52 17.37
N THR A 23 -10.62 -24.89 16.41
CA THR A 23 -11.46 -23.72 16.64
C THR A 23 -12.59 -23.68 15.61
N LEU A 24 -13.65 -22.93 15.91
CA LEU A 24 -14.76 -22.65 15.00
C LEU A 24 -14.99 -21.14 14.97
N SER A 25 -15.21 -20.58 13.79
CA SER A 25 -15.45 -19.15 13.60
C SER A 25 -16.85 -18.76 14.10
N ASN A 26 -16.97 -17.55 14.63
CA ASN A 26 -18.27 -17.04 15.07
C ASN A 26 -19.26 -17.02 13.90
N GLY A 27 -20.50 -17.41 14.15
CA GLY A 27 -21.55 -17.50 13.13
C GLY A 27 -21.53 -18.77 12.26
N THR A 28 -20.62 -19.73 12.52
CA THR A 28 -20.59 -21.04 11.79
C THR A 28 -21.95 -21.76 11.77
N PHE A 29 -22.81 -21.52 12.78
CA PHE A 29 -24.10 -22.17 12.93
C PHE A 29 -25.31 -21.26 12.65
N ASP A 30 -25.11 -20.01 12.22
CA ASP A 30 -26.18 -19.02 12.08
C ASP A 30 -27.22 -19.41 11.02
N THR A 31 -26.78 -20.09 9.95
CA THR A 31 -27.66 -20.57 8.88
C THR A 31 -28.41 -21.87 9.23
N LEU A 32 -28.14 -22.47 10.39
CA LEU A 32 -28.67 -23.76 10.80
C LEU A 32 -29.93 -23.61 11.68
N GLU A 33 -30.93 -22.90 11.17
CA GLU A 33 -32.15 -22.53 11.93
C GLU A 33 -32.96 -23.74 12.44
N SER A 34 -32.81 -24.91 11.81
CA SER A 34 -33.58 -26.13 12.12
C SER A 34 -32.75 -27.25 12.77
N ILE A 35 -31.53 -26.97 13.26
CA ILE A 35 -30.67 -28.02 13.82
C ILE A 35 -31.23 -28.58 15.14
N GLN A 36 -31.33 -29.91 15.25
CA GLN A 36 -31.83 -30.59 16.46
C GLN A 36 -30.69 -31.19 17.29
N THR A 37 -29.72 -31.83 16.62
CA THR A 37 -28.55 -32.41 17.29
C THR A 37 -27.24 -31.99 16.61
N LEU A 38 -26.22 -31.79 17.43
CA LEU A 38 -24.87 -31.39 17.04
C LEU A 38 -23.86 -32.23 17.83
N HIS A 39 -22.95 -32.92 17.14
CA HIS A 39 -21.89 -33.67 17.81
C HIS A 39 -20.53 -33.02 17.55
N LEU A 40 -19.89 -32.48 18.58
CA LEU A 40 -18.59 -31.78 18.49
C LEU A 40 -17.46 -32.48 19.25
N ALA A 41 -17.74 -33.51 20.06
CA ALA A 41 -16.73 -34.18 20.87
C ALA A 41 -15.65 -34.88 20.03
N ARG A 42 -14.54 -35.24 20.69
CA ARG A 42 -13.32 -35.77 20.07
C ARG A 42 -12.70 -34.85 19.02
N ASN A 43 -12.66 -33.56 19.33
CA ASN A 43 -11.92 -32.55 18.60
C ASN A 43 -10.97 -31.83 19.54
N PRO A 44 -9.73 -31.49 19.13
CA PRO A 44 -8.74 -30.84 19.98
C PRO A 44 -8.98 -29.33 20.16
N PHE A 45 -10.14 -28.95 20.71
CA PHE A 45 -10.54 -27.54 20.83
C PHE A 45 -9.60 -26.69 21.70
N GLN A 46 -9.19 -25.55 21.17
CA GLN A 46 -8.51 -24.49 21.87
C GLN A 46 -9.52 -23.52 22.47
N CYS A 47 -9.70 -23.61 23.78
CA CYS A 47 -10.68 -22.85 24.54
C CYS A 47 -10.08 -21.56 25.09
N ASP A 48 -9.83 -20.62 24.19
CA ASP A 48 -9.41 -19.26 24.51
C ASP A 48 -10.57 -18.25 24.35
N CYS A 49 -10.26 -16.96 24.27
CA CYS A 49 -11.27 -15.92 24.12
C CYS A 49 -12.06 -16.03 22.80
N ALA A 50 -11.47 -16.57 21.74
CA ALA A 50 -12.09 -16.64 20.43
C ALA A 50 -13.21 -17.68 20.38
N LEU A 51 -13.14 -18.74 21.20
CA LEU A 51 -14.16 -19.78 21.26
C LEU A 51 -15.30 -19.48 22.25
N THR A 52 -15.34 -18.28 22.84
CA THR A 52 -16.38 -17.89 23.81
C THR A 52 -17.78 -17.86 23.20
N TRP A 53 -17.91 -17.42 21.95
CA TRP A 53 -19.20 -17.39 21.23
C TRP A 53 -19.84 -18.78 21.15
N LEU A 54 -19.04 -19.84 21.01
CA LEU A 54 -19.55 -21.21 20.89
C LEU A 54 -20.19 -21.64 22.21
N SER A 55 -19.61 -21.24 23.34
CA SER A 55 -20.18 -21.46 24.67
C SER A 55 -21.55 -20.78 24.80
N ASP A 56 -21.65 -19.53 24.33
CA ASP A 56 -22.88 -18.74 24.37
C ASP A 56 -23.96 -19.33 23.44
N TYR A 57 -23.57 -19.74 22.24
CA TYR A 57 -24.45 -20.40 21.28
C TYR A 57 -25.00 -21.72 21.83
N LEU A 58 -24.14 -22.60 22.35
CA LEU A 58 -24.55 -23.91 22.91
C LEU A 58 -25.41 -23.79 24.17
N HIS A 59 -25.30 -22.68 24.89
CA HIS A 59 -26.19 -22.40 26.00
C HIS A 59 -27.58 -21.95 25.54
N LYS A 60 -27.63 -21.06 24.53
CA LYS A 60 -28.89 -20.59 23.95
C LYS A 60 -29.60 -21.69 23.16
N ASN A 61 -28.82 -22.57 22.53
CA ASN A 61 -29.28 -23.68 21.70
C ASN A 61 -28.66 -24.97 22.25
N PRO A 62 -29.33 -25.71 23.16
CA PRO A 62 -28.81 -26.94 23.78
C PRO A 62 -28.87 -28.14 22.81
N VAL A 63 -28.31 -27.96 21.62
CA VAL A 63 -28.32 -28.94 20.52
C VAL A 63 -27.10 -29.88 20.58
N GLU A 64 -26.08 -29.56 21.37
CA GLU A 64 -24.88 -30.41 21.50
C GLU A 64 -25.09 -31.55 22.50
N THR A 65 -24.98 -32.78 22.02
CA THR A 65 -25.28 -33.98 22.82
C THR A 65 -24.05 -34.87 23.08
N SER A 66 -22.91 -34.61 22.42
CA SER A 66 -21.73 -35.46 22.49
C SER A 66 -20.72 -35.07 23.59
N GLY A 67 -20.94 -33.95 24.28
CA GLY A 67 -20.18 -33.56 25.47
C GLY A 67 -18.82 -32.97 25.15
N VAL A 68 -18.78 -31.98 24.26
CA VAL A 68 -17.57 -31.31 23.78
C VAL A 68 -16.70 -30.73 24.91
N ARG A 69 -15.38 -30.92 24.81
CA ARG A 69 -14.39 -30.55 25.83
C ARG A 69 -13.19 -29.83 25.24
N CYS A 70 -12.59 -28.98 26.06
CA CYS A 70 -11.38 -28.24 25.76
C CYS A 70 -10.14 -29.14 25.79
N HIS A 71 -9.25 -28.96 24.82
CA HIS A 71 -7.93 -29.58 24.77
C HIS A 71 -6.84 -28.63 25.30
N THR A 72 -6.89 -27.36 24.91
CA THR A 72 -5.98 -26.29 25.35
C THR A 72 -6.78 -25.06 25.81
N PRO A 73 -6.17 -24.11 26.56
CA PRO A 73 -4.87 -24.21 27.24
C PRO A 73 -4.90 -25.23 28.39
N ARG A 74 -3.73 -25.61 28.96
CA ARG A 74 -3.63 -26.60 30.05
C ARG A 74 -4.60 -26.37 31.21
N LYS A 75 -4.88 -25.10 31.55
CA LYS A 75 -5.84 -24.71 32.61
C LYS A 75 -7.30 -25.11 32.30
N MET A 76 -7.63 -25.25 31.02
CA MET A 76 -8.98 -25.58 30.53
C MET A 76 -9.10 -27.03 30.06
N GLN A 77 -8.00 -27.77 29.99
CA GLN A 77 -7.99 -29.13 29.46
C GLN A 77 -9.01 -30.03 30.16
N LYS A 78 -9.78 -30.81 29.38
CA LYS A 78 -10.89 -31.68 29.79
C LYS A 78 -12.15 -30.98 30.34
N LYS A 79 -12.14 -29.65 30.52
CA LYS A 79 -13.35 -28.90 30.90
C LYS A 79 -14.33 -28.85 29.72
N ARG A 80 -15.64 -28.78 30.01
CA ARG A 80 -16.66 -28.58 28.96
C ARG A 80 -16.57 -27.15 28.42
N ILE A 81 -16.86 -26.99 27.14
CA ILE A 81 -16.87 -25.67 26.47
C ILE A 81 -17.87 -24.71 27.13
N SER A 82 -18.95 -25.21 27.74
CA SER A 82 -19.95 -24.41 28.47
C SER A 82 -19.37 -23.56 29.61
N VAL A 83 -18.19 -23.93 30.14
CA VAL A 83 -17.52 -23.20 31.24
C VAL A 83 -16.87 -21.89 30.75
N LEU A 84 -16.65 -21.72 29.44
CA LEU A 84 -16.01 -20.52 28.89
C LEU A 84 -16.84 -19.25 29.09
N ARG A 85 -18.17 -19.35 29.10
CA ARG A 85 -19.05 -18.22 29.37
C ARG A 85 -18.81 -17.58 30.73
N GLU A 86 -18.52 -18.39 31.75
CA GLU A 86 -18.30 -17.91 33.12
C GLU A 86 -16.88 -17.37 33.31
N LEU A 87 -15.90 -18.03 32.69
CA LEU A 87 -14.49 -17.67 32.86
C LEU A 87 -14.05 -16.49 31.99
N ARG A 88 -14.76 -16.23 30.87
CA ARG A 88 -14.42 -15.20 29.86
C ARG A 88 -12.91 -14.99 29.70
N PRO A 89 -12.18 -16.02 29.25
CA PRO A 89 -10.73 -15.93 29.11
C PRO A 89 -10.37 -14.73 28.23
N LYS A 90 -9.41 -13.93 28.66
CA LYS A 90 -8.88 -12.80 27.87
C LYS A 90 -7.74 -13.31 27.02
N CYS A 91 -7.76 -13.03 25.72
CA CYS A 91 -6.57 -13.24 24.88
C CYS A 91 -5.60 -12.09 25.12
N THR A 92 -4.39 -12.40 25.56
CA THR A 92 -3.30 -11.43 25.74
C THR A 92 -2.12 -11.87 24.89
N GLY A 93 -1.96 -11.26 23.71
CA GLY A 93 -0.83 -11.51 22.83
C GLY A 93 -1.09 -11.02 21.40
N GLU A 94 -0.12 -10.30 20.83
CA GLU A 94 -0.09 -9.88 19.42
C GLU A 94 0.10 -11.07 18.45
N GLU A 95 0.28 -12.30 18.96
CA GLU A 95 0.48 -13.54 18.20
C GLU A 95 -0.80 -14.22 17.70
N TYR A 96 -2.00 -13.70 18.01
CA TYR A 96 -3.28 -14.23 17.50
C TYR A 96 -3.77 -13.56 16.21
N ARG A 97 -2.92 -12.78 15.52
CA ARG A 97 -3.26 -12.18 14.22
C ARG A 97 -3.20 -13.15 13.04
N TYR A 98 -2.76 -14.40 13.22
CA TYR A 98 -2.49 -15.33 12.12
C TYR A 98 -3.05 -16.76 12.30
N SER A 99 -4.05 -16.96 13.16
CA SER A 99 -4.73 -18.26 13.29
C SER A 99 -6.24 -18.17 13.48
N SER A 100 -6.88 -17.12 12.97
CA SER A 100 -8.26 -17.26 12.48
C SER A 100 -8.16 -17.70 11.01
N CYS A 101 -8.94 -18.69 10.61
CA CYS A 101 -9.36 -18.77 9.22
C CYS A 101 -9.80 -17.36 8.82
N LEU A 102 -9.37 -16.89 7.64
CA LEU A 102 -9.83 -15.65 7.02
C LEU A 102 -11.32 -15.53 7.30
N GLU A 103 -11.68 -14.74 8.31
CA GLU A 103 -13.02 -14.23 8.40
C GLU A 103 -13.13 -13.44 7.10
N ASP A 104 -14.08 -13.84 6.26
CA ASP A 104 -14.53 -13.03 5.13
C ASP A 104 -14.87 -11.67 5.74
N LEU A 105 -13.89 -10.77 5.76
CA LEU A 105 -14.11 -9.38 6.11
C LEU A 105 -15.25 -8.97 5.17
N PRO A 106 -16.44 -8.66 5.72
CA PRO A 106 -17.58 -8.44 4.87
C PRO A 106 -17.25 -7.27 3.95
N CYS A 107 -17.70 -7.37 2.71
CA CYS A 107 -17.49 -6.33 1.71
C CYS A 107 -17.78 -4.95 2.33
N PRO A 108 -16.94 -3.92 2.10
CA PRO A 108 -17.20 -2.59 2.64
C PRO A 108 -18.62 -2.15 2.26
N LYS A 109 -19.38 -1.61 3.22
CA LYS A 109 -20.84 -1.38 3.07
C LYS A 109 -21.25 -0.58 1.82
N THR A 110 -20.38 0.29 1.35
CA THR A 110 -20.61 1.15 0.18
C THR A 110 -20.00 0.61 -1.11
N CYS A 111 -19.29 -0.51 -1.05
CA CYS A 111 -18.61 -1.14 -2.17
C CYS A 111 -19.33 -2.43 -2.58
N THR A 112 -19.00 -2.91 -3.76
CA THR A 112 -19.45 -4.19 -4.30
C THR A 112 -18.25 -5.13 -4.36
N CYS A 113 -18.41 -6.39 -3.95
CA CYS A 113 -17.33 -7.36 -3.98
C CYS A 113 -17.72 -8.57 -4.83
N GLU A 114 -16.85 -8.96 -5.75
CA GLU A 114 -17.01 -10.12 -6.63
C GLU A 114 -15.72 -10.94 -6.59
N GLY A 115 -15.76 -12.13 -5.99
CA GLY A 115 -14.57 -12.92 -5.71
C GLY A 115 -13.58 -12.16 -4.83
N THR A 116 -12.38 -11.90 -5.36
CA THR A 116 -11.31 -11.13 -4.70
C THR A 116 -11.23 -9.67 -5.19
N THR A 117 -12.17 -9.23 -6.01
CA THR A 117 -12.26 -7.86 -6.52
C THR A 117 -13.18 -7.03 -5.63
N VAL A 118 -12.71 -5.86 -5.21
CA VAL A 118 -13.48 -4.89 -4.41
C VAL A 118 -13.67 -3.62 -5.23
N ASP A 119 -14.92 -3.38 -5.65
CA ASP A 119 -15.32 -2.22 -6.42
C ASP A 119 -15.99 -1.15 -5.55
N CYS A 120 -15.25 -0.06 -5.34
CA CYS A 120 -15.63 1.12 -4.59
C CYS A 120 -15.76 2.36 -5.50
N SER A 121 -16.08 2.16 -6.78
CA SER A 121 -16.19 3.23 -7.79
C SER A 121 -17.31 4.23 -7.47
N SER A 122 -17.03 5.53 -7.64
CA SER A 122 -18.01 6.62 -7.55
C SER A 122 -18.83 6.64 -6.24
N ARG A 123 -18.16 6.39 -5.11
CA ARG A 123 -18.79 6.34 -3.77
C ARG A 123 -18.46 7.55 -2.89
N GLY A 124 -17.77 8.55 -3.42
CA GLY A 124 -17.40 9.78 -2.69
C GLY A 124 -16.31 9.56 -1.63
N PHE A 125 -15.45 8.55 -1.81
CA PHE A 125 -14.36 8.31 -0.88
C PHE A 125 -13.34 9.47 -0.91
N LYS A 126 -13.07 10.07 0.24
CA LYS A 126 -12.01 11.09 0.41
C LYS A 126 -10.66 10.49 0.80
N GLU A 127 -10.69 9.27 1.30
CA GLU A 127 -9.55 8.47 1.72
C GLU A 127 -9.82 6.99 1.37
N PHE A 128 -8.79 6.17 1.41
CA PHE A 128 -8.95 4.73 1.21
C PHE A 128 -9.91 4.11 2.25
N PRO A 129 -10.84 3.22 1.84
CA PRO A 129 -11.71 2.51 2.78
C PRO A 129 -10.91 1.63 3.73
N ARG A 130 -11.21 1.68 5.03
CA ARG A 130 -10.48 0.91 6.06
C ARG A 130 -10.86 -0.57 6.10
N ASP A 131 -12.07 -0.89 5.67
CA ASP A 131 -12.68 -2.22 5.83
C ASP A 131 -12.48 -3.10 4.59
N VAL A 132 -11.39 -2.92 3.85
CA VAL A 132 -11.09 -3.72 2.65
C VAL A 132 -10.54 -5.09 3.08
N PRO A 133 -11.10 -6.20 2.56
CA PRO A 133 -10.64 -7.55 2.93
C PRO A 133 -9.18 -7.80 2.52
N PRO A 134 -8.38 -8.50 3.34
CA PRO A 134 -6.94 -8.70 3.11
C PRO A 134 -6.63 -9.61 1.91
N TYR A 135 -7.59 -10.44 1.50
CA TYR A 135 -7.49 -11.30 0.31
C TYR A 135 -7.80 -10.55 -1.01
N THR A 136 -8.09 -9.25 -0.95
CA THR A 136 -8.39 -8.43 -2.14
C THR A 136 -7.22 -8.44 -3.11
N THR A 137 -7.45 -8.86 -4.34
CA THR A 137 -6.46 -8.85 -5.43
C THR A 137 -6.60 -7.61 -6.30
N GLU A 138 -7.84 -7.12 -6.49
CA GLU A 138 -8.12 -5.93 -7.28
C GLU A 138 -8.95 -4.93 -6.45
N LEU A 139 -8.43 -3.72 -6.28
CA LEU A 139 -9.14 -2.62 -5.60
C LEU A 139 -9.45 -1.51 -6.60
N LEU A 140 -10.73 -1.31 -6.88
CA LEU A 140 -11.22 -0.29 -7.80
C LEU A 140 -11.79 0.88 -7.00
N LEU A 141 -11.14 2.04 -7.10
CA LEU A 141 -11.56 3.30 -6.49
C LEU A 141 -11.74 4.45 -7.50
N PRO A 142 -12.12 4.24 -8.77
CA PRO A 142 -12.22 5.33 -9.73
C PRO A 142 -13.41 6.27 -9.44
N GLY A 143 -13.26 7.55 -9.81
CA GLY A 143 -14.34 8.53 -9.69
C GLY A 143 -14.67 8.92 -8.24
N ASN A 144 -13.67 8.89 -7.35
CA ASN A 144 -13.82 9.29 -5.95
C ASN A 144 -13.14 10.66 -5.69
N GLU A 145 -13.11 11.10 -4.44
CA GLU A 145 -12.59 12.40 -4.01
C GLU A 145 -11.26 12.28 -3.24
N ILE A 146 -10.48 11.22 -3.50
CA ILE A 146 -9.23 10.99 -2.79
C ILE A 146 -8.22 12.05 -3.20
N THR A 147 -7.69 12.81 -2.23
CA THR A 147 -6.72 13.89 -2.51
C THR A 147 -5.28 13.49 -2.26
N ARG A 148 -5.04 12.48 -1.43
CA ARG A 148 -3.70 12.09 -1.00
C ARG A 148 -3.56 10.61 -0.68
N ILE A 149 -2.41 10.05 -1.04
CA ILE A 149 -2.01 8.69 -0.63
C ILE A 149 -1.01 8.84 0.51
N ARG A 150 -1.39 8.36 1.70
CA ARG A 150 -0.60 8.55 2.93
C ARG A 150 0.33 7.38 3.22
N ALA A 151 1.44 7.68 3.88
CA ALA A 151 2.38 6.66 4.38
C ALA A 151 1.95 6.09 5.74
N ASN A 152 0.71 5.58 5.81
CA ASN A 152 0.12 5.01 7.03
C ASN A 152 0.17 3.47 7.07
N GLY A 153 0.86 2.83 6.12
CA GLY A 153 0.96 1.38 6.03
C GLY A 153 -0.30 0.68 5.51
N TYR A 154 -1.20 1.39 4.82
CA TYR A 154 -2.44 0.83 4.26
C TYR A 154 -2.19 -0.44 3.41
N PHE A 155 -1.14 -0.46 2.60
CA PHE A 155 -0.86 -1.61 1.74
C PHE A 155 -0.30 -2.82 2.48
N LYS A 156 0.13 -2.68 3.74
CA LYS A 156 0.53 -3.82 4.58
C LYS A 156 -0.66 -4.71 4.95
N SER A 157 -1.88 -4.15 4.99
CA SER A 157 -3.10 -4.94 5.24
C SER A 157 -3.66 -5.60 3.98
N LEU A 158 -3.11 -5.31 2.79
CA LEU A 158 -3.56 -5.86 1.51
C LEU A 158 -2.42 -6.62 0.81
N PRO A 159 -1.90 -7.71 1.41
CA PRO A 159 -0.71 -8.41 0.91
C PRO A 159 -0.92 -9.08 -0.45
N SER A 160 -2.18 -9.35 -0.85
CA SER A 160 -2.55 -10.01 -2.10
C SER A 160 -2.91 -9.04 -3.23
N LEU A 161 -2.85 -7.73 -2.99
CA LEU A 161 -3.29 -6.72 -3.96
C LEU A 161 -2.33 -6.68 -5.16
N THR A 162 -2.83 -7.06 -6.33
CA THR A 162 -2.09 -7.07 -7.60
C THR A 162 -2.45 -5.88 -8.49
N LYS A 163 -3.66 -5.33 -8.34
CA LYS A 163 -4.15 -4.21 -9.16
C LYS A 163 -4.85 -3.15 -8.32
N LEU A 164 -4.47 -1.90 -8.57
CA LEU A 164 -5.04 -0.72 -7.92
C LEU A 164 -5.46 0.32 -8.96
N ASP A 165 -6.76 0.65 -8.96
CA ASP A 165 -7.31 1.67 -9.84
C ASP A 165 -7.79 2.88 -9.04
N LEU A 166 -7.13 4.02 -9.25
CA LEU A 166 -7.38 5.32 -8.63
C LEU A 166 -7.71 6.39 -9.68
N ARG A 167 -8.14 5.99 -10.88
CA ARG A 167 -8.44 6.94 -11.96
C ARG A 167 -9.51 7.95 -11.56
N ARG A 168 -9.47 9.17 -12.09
CA ARG A 168 -10.50 10.21 -11.85
C ARG A 168 -10.71 10.48 -10.37
N ASN A 169 -9.62 10.64 -9.63
CA ASN A 169 -9.63 11.14 -8.26
C ASN A 169 -9.07 12.57 -8.23
N MET A 170 -8.84 13.11 -7.04
CA MET A 170 -8.28 14.45 -6.83
C MET A 170 -6.86 14.39 -6.28
N ILE A 171 -6.13 13.30 -6.54
CA ILE A 171 -4.84 13.03 -5.91
C ILE A 171 -3.81 14.06 -6.38
N ASN A 172 -3.32 14.86 -5.44
CA ASN A 172 -2.29 15.87 -5.70
C ASN A 172 -0.98 15.60 -4.94
N VAL A 173 -1.01 14.74 -3.92
CA VAL A 173 0.14 14.38 -3.09
C VAL A 173 0.18 12.88 -2.87
N ILE A 174 1.36 12.29 -3.06
CA ILE A 174 1.69 10.93 -2.63
C ILE A 174 2.85 11.06 -1.66
N GLU A 175 2.62 10.66 -0.41
CA GLU A 175 3.63 10.79 0.63
C GLU A 175 4.82 9.83 0.37
N PRO A 176 6.05 10.19 0.79
CA PRO A 176 7.20 9.29 0.68
C PRO A 176 6.91 7.94 1.33
N MET A 177 7.24 6.84 0.63
CA MET A 177 7.00 5.46 1.11
C MET A 177 5.51 5.12 1.32
N ALA A 178 4.58 5.84 0.68
CA ALA A 178 3.15 5.54 0.76
C ALA A 178 2.77 4.11 0.37
N PHE A 179 3.58 3.48 -0.50
CA PHE A 179 3.37 2.11 -0.99
C PHE A 179 4.19 1.04 -0.25
N ASP A 180 4.71 1.36 0.95
CA ASP A 180 5.38 0.36 1.77
C ASP A 180 4.43 -0.81 2.10
N GLY A 181 4.87 -2.04 1.80
CA GLY A 181 4.07 -3.25 1.89
C GLY A 181 3.32 -3.67 0.62
N ALA A 182 3.26 -2.83 -0.43
CA ALA A 182 2.59 -3.14 -1.70
C ALA A 182 3.40 -4.10 -2.61
N VAL A 183 3.96 -5.17 -2.04
CA VAL A 183 4.91 -6.05 -2.73
C VAL A 183 4.28 -6.88 -3.84
N ALA A 184 2.99 -7.19 -3.75
CA ALA A 184 2.28 -7.98 -4.77
C ALA A 184 1.75 -7.11 -5.92
N LEU A 185 1.83 -5.79 -5.83
CA LEU A 185 1.21 -4.89 -6.81
C LEU A 185 1.93 -4.97 -8.16
N LEU A 186 1.17 -5.24 -9.21
CA LEU A 186 1.62 -5.38 -10.60
C LEU A 186 1.12 -4.23 -11.47
N GLU A 187 -0.10 -3.75 -11.22
CA GLU A 187 -0.77 -2.74 -12.04
C GLU A 187 -1.29 -1.60 -11.17
N MET A 188 -0.92 -0.37 -11.52
CA MET A 188 -1.39 0.83 -10.83
C MET A 188 -1.86 1.88 -11.84
N HIS A 189 -3.12 2.26 -11.73
CA HIS A 189 -3.71 3.32 -12.54
C HIS A 189 -4.03 4.53 -11.66
N ILE A 190 -3.37 5.66 -11.94
CA ILE A 190 -3.60 6.95 -11.26
C ILE A 190 -3.82 8.07 -12.29
N SER A 191 -4.34 7.71 -13.47
CA SER A 191 -4.67 8.67 -14.53
C SER A 191 -5.79 9.63 -14.12
N GLU A 192 -5.90 10.77 -14.81
CA GLU A 192 -6.97 11.76 -14.60
C GLU A 192 -7.02 12.27 -13.14
N ASN A 193 -5.84 12.53 -12.55
CA ASN A 193 -5.67 13.07 -11.20
C ASN A 193 -5.06 14.49 -11.23
N LYS A 194 -4.48 14.96 -10.12
CA LYS A 194 -3.97 16.33 -9.94
C LYS A 194 -2.50 16.36 -9.53
N LEU A 195 -1.73 15.32 -9.84
CA LEU A 195 -0.30 15.25 -9.52
C LEU A 195 0.46 16.30 -10.34
N LYS A 196 1.28 17.11 -9.66
CA LYS A 196 2.07 18.19 -10.29
C LYS A 196 3.52 17.82 -10.55
N GLU A 197 4.07 16.95 -9.71
CA GLU A 197 5.49 16.61 -9.69
C GLU A 197 5.66 15.15 -9.30
N ILE A 198 6.75 14.52 -9.76
CA ILE A 198 7.14 13.17 -9.34
C ILE A 198 8.52 13.23 -8.66
N HIS A 199 8.58 12.69 -7.43
CA HIS A 199 9.81 12.63 -6.63
C HIS A 199 10.34 11.20 -6.44
N ASN A 200 11.65 11.06 -6.22
CA ASN A 200 12.36 9.79 -6.05
C ASN A 200 11.83 8.83 -4.97
N LYS A 201 11.08 9.35 -3.99
CA LYS A 201 10.48 8.53 -2.91
C LYS A 201 9.01 8.18 -3.12
N MET A 202 8.39 8.71 -4.17
CA MET A 202 6.96 8.59 -4.42
C MET A 202 6.55 7.14 -4.69
N PHE A 203 7.37 6.39 -5.43
CA PHE A 203 7.09 5.01 -5.85
C PHE A 203 7.94 3.96 -5.12
N VAL A 204 8.55 4.32 -3.98
CA VAL A 204 9.27 3.37 -3.14
C VAL A 204 8.28 2.33 -2.61
N GLY A 205 8.62 1.05 -2.76
CA GLY A 205 7.77 -0.10 -2.41
C GLY A 205 7.16 -0.81 -3.62
N LEU A 206 7.03 -0.12 -4.76
CA LEU A 206 6.43 -0.64 -6.00
C LEU A 206 7.40 -1.49 -6.84
N VAL A 207 8.11 -2.42 -6.20
CA VAL A 207 9.21 -3.17 -6.82
C VAL A 207 8.78 -4.10 -7.96
N ASN A 208 7.57 -4.63 -7.90
CA ASN A 208 7.02 -5.60 -8.85
C ASN A 208 6.02 -4.99 -9.84
N VAL A 209 5.78 -3.68 -9.79
CA VAL A 209 4.85 -3.01 -10.69
C VAL A 209 5.38 -3.10 -12.13
N LYS A 210 4.53 -3.63 -13.01
CA LYS A 210 4.76 -3.78 -14.46
C LYS A 210 4.12 -2.65 -15.25
N THR A 211 2.92 -2.23 -14.83
CA THR A 211 2.14 -1.19 -15.51
C THR A 211 1.85 -0.05 -14.55
N LEU A 212 2.34 1.15 -14.87
CA LEU A 212 2.04 2.38 -14.16
C LEU A 212 1.43 3.40 -15.11
N SER A 213 0.20 3.83 -14.83
CA SER A 213 -0.48 4.86 -15.64
C SER A 213 -0.64 6.15 -14.85
N LEU A 214 0.05 7.20 -15.30
CA LEU A 214 0.06 8.56 -14.75
C LEU A 214 -0.50 9.58 -15.76
N SER A 215 -1.22 9.12 -16.79
CA SER A 215 -1.72 9.99 -17.84
C SER A 215 -2.71 11.04 -17.33
N ASP A 216 -2.82 12.15 -18.05
CA ASP A 216 -3.85 13.18 -17.79
C ASP A 216 -3.79 13.72 -16.35
N ASN A 217 -2.57 13.88 -15.84
CA ASN A 217 -2.27 14.59 -14.60
C ASN A 217 -1.78 16.01 -14.93
N GLN A 218 -1.18 16.70 -13.96
CA GLN A 218 -0.61 18.04 -14.12
C GLN A 218 0.91 18.01 -13.98
N ILE A 219 1.55 16.89 -14.33
CA ILE A 219 2.98 16.70 -14.09
C ILE A 219 3.76 17.63 -14.99
N THR A 220 4.41 18.63 -14.39
CA THR A 220 5.29 19.54 -15.10
C THR A 220 6.70 18.98 -15.15
N CYS A 221 7.16 18.27 -14.11
CA CYS A 221 8.50 17.70 -14.16
C CYS A 221 8.73 16.55 -13.15
N ILE A 222 9.86 15.86 -13.32
CA ILE A 222 10.19 14.58 -12.66
C ILE A 222 11.63 14.65 -12.15
N THR A 223 11.85 14.25 -10.90
CA THR A 223 13.20 14.23 -10.30
C THR A 223 14.03 13.02 -10.73
N PRO A 224 15.36 13.14 -10.85
CA PRO A 224 16.24 12.00 -11.13
C PRO A 224 16.04 10.86 -10.13
N GLY A 225 15.99 9.63 -10.62
CA GLY A 225 15.81 8.43 -9.79
C GLY A 225 14.36 8.12 -9.39
N SER A 226 13.38 8.89 -9.88
CA SER A 226 11.93 8.65 -9.65
C SER A 226 11.45 7.25 -10.03
N PHE A 227 12.13 6.59 -10.96
CA PHE A 227 11.73 5.28 -11.47
C PHE A 227 12.71 4.17 -11.09
N ASP A 228 13.76 4.44 -10.30
CA ASP A 228 14.82 3.46 -9.99
C ASP A 228 14.31 2.26 -9.17
N TYR A 229 13.23 2.47 -8.41
CA TYR A 229 12.60 1.42 -7.60
C TYR A 229 11.63 0.55 -8.40
N LEU A 230 11.20 0.97 -9.59
CA LEU A 230 10.26 0.26 -10.45
C LEU A 230 10.99 -0.77 -11.32
N ARG A 231 11.57 -1.79 -10.69
CA ARG A 231 12.49 -2.74 -11.34
C ARG A 231 11.84 -3.65 -12.39
N SER A 232 10.53 -3.88 -12.25
CA SER A 232 9.76 -4.76 -13.15
C SER A 232 8.92 -3.99 -14.17
N LEU A 233 9.10 -2.68 -14.30
CA LEU A 233 8.28 -1.82 -15.14
C LEU A 233 8.43 -2.18 -16.63
N THR A 234 7.32 -2.41 -17.30
CA THR A 234 7.24 -2.69 -18.74
C THR A 234 6.37 -1.67 -19.48
N ALA A 235 5.45 -1.00 -18.78
CA ALA A 235 4.59 0.03 -19.34
C ALA A 235 4.44 1.22 -18.39
N LEU A 236 4.70 2.43 -18.90
CA LEU A 236 4.62 3.69 -18.17
C LEU A 236 3.86 4.73 -18.99
N ASN A 237 2.58 4.94 -18.72
CA ASN A 237 1.82 5.95 -19.46
C ASN A 237 1.95 7.32 -18.81
N LEU A 238 2.57 8.28 -19.51
CA LEU A 238 2.75 9.67 -19.06
C LEU A 238 2.08 10.71 -19.97
N LEU A 239 1.25 10.26 -20.91
CA LEU A 239 0.58 11.13 -21.87
C LEU A 239 -0.37 12.13 -21.19
N GLY A 240 -0.64 13.25 -21.83
CA GLY A 240 -1.56 14.26 -21.30
C GLY A 240 -1.02 15.05 -20.10
N ASN A 241 0.29 15.06 -19.87
CA ASN A 241 0.93 15.86 -18.81
C ASN A 241 1.66 17.09 -19.40
N PRO A 242 1.58 18.27 -18.74
CA PRO A 242 2.15 19.52 -19.22
C PRO A 242 3.65 19.67 -18.90
N PHE A 243 4.50 18.78 -19.45
CA PHE A 243 5.92 18.76 -19.13
C PHE A 243 6.65 20.08 -19.45
N HIS A 244 7.38 20.59 -18.47
CA HIS A 244 8.31 21.72 -18.58
C HIS A 244 9.72 21.19 -18.84
N CYS A 245 10.11 21.19 -20.11
CA CYS A 245 11.39 20.70 -20.62
C CYS A 245 12.54 21.71 -20.38
N SER A 246 12.80 22.00 -19.11
CA SER A 246 13.97 22.79 -18.69
C SER A 246 15.21 21.92 -18.49
N CYS A 247 16.33 22.54 -18.11
CA CYS A 247 17.57 21.84 -17.79
C CYS A 247 17.39 20.73 -16.73
N HIS A 248 16.39 20.85 -15.84
CA HIS A 248 16.07 19.87 -14.80
C HIS A 248 15.40 18.60 -15.30
N LEU A 249 14.80 18.60 -16.51
CA LEU A 249 14.15 17.44 -17.11
C LEU A 249 15.05 16.73 -18.15
N SER A 250 16.24 17.27 -18.44
CA SER A 250 17.19 16.71 -19.42
C SER A 250 17.46 15.21 -19.24
N TRP A 251 17.70 14.80 -17.99
CA TRP A 251 17.94 13.39 -17.62
C TRP A 251 16.78 12.46 -18.02
N PHE A 252 15.55 12.96 -18.02
CA PHE A 252 14.36 12.17 -18.31
C PHE A 252 14.26 11.89 -19.81
N GLY A 253 14.65 12.83 -20.67
CA GLY A 253 14.82 12.57 -22.10
C GLY A 253 15.86 11.48 -22.37
N ASP A 254 17.00 11.53 -21.69
CA ASP A 254 18.03 10.49 -21.76
C ASP A 254 17.51 9.13 -21.30
N TRP A 255 16.75 9.13 -20.19
CA TRP A 255 16.14 7.93 -19.63
C TRP A 255 15.14 7.28 -20.60
N LEU A 256 14.26 8.09 -21.21
CA LEU A 256 13.28 7.62 -22.20
C LEU A 256 13.96 6.95 -23.40
N ARG A 257 14.96 7.61 -24.00
CA ARG A 257 15.71 7.02 -25.12
C ARG A 257 16.39 5.70 -24.74
N LYS A 258 16.99 5.64 -23.55
CA LYS A 258 17.65 4.42 -23.07
C LYS A 258 16.66 3.28 -22.83
N LYS A 259 15.45 3.59 -22.34
CA LYS A 259 14.43 2.61 -21.96
C LYS A 259 13.40 2.30 -23.04
N GLU A 260 13.45 2.95 -24.20
CA GLU A 260 12.46 2.80 -25.29
C GLU A 260 12.18 1.34 -25.71
N LYS A 261 13.20 0.47 -25.67
CA LYS A 261 13.06 -0.96 -26.01
C LYS A 261 12.52 -1.83 -24.87
N GLU A 262 12.64 -1.37 -23.63
CA GLU A 262 12.29 -2.14 -22.42
C GLU A 262 10.94 -1.70 -21.83
N VAL A 263 10.63 -0.41 -21.94
CA VAL A 263 9.46 0.22 -21.31
C VAL A 263 8.66 0.97 -22.36
N SER A 264 7.40 0.59 -22.54
CA SER A 264 6.45 1.31 -23.40
C SER A 264 5.97 2.57 -22.70
N THR A 265 6.31 3.76 -23.24
CA THR A 265 6.04 5.05 -22.57
C THR A 265 5.03 5.97 -23.27
N GLY A 266 4.56 5.60 -24.47
CA GLY A 266 3.57 6.37 -25.22
C GLY A 266 4.06 7.71 -25.79
N THR A 267 5.36 8.01 -25.77
CA THR A 267 5.97 9.26 -26.33
C THR A 267 5.45 10.55 -25.67
N PRO A 268 5.81 10.83 -24.40
CA PRO A 268 5.46 12.10 -23.75
C PRO A 268 6.08 13.30 -24.49
N ARG A 269 5.36 14.43 -24.50
CA ARG A 269 5.74 15.64 -25.23
C ARG A 269 5.96 16.81 -24.28
N CYS A 270 6.91 17.67 -24.63
CA CYS A 270 7.11 18.95 -23.97
C CYS A 270 5.89 19.85 -24.17
N HIS A 271 5.46 20.53 -23.10
CA HIS A 271 4.44 21.57 -23.15
C HIS A 271 5.07 22.97 -23.09
N SER A 272 6.19 23.09 -22.37
CA SER A 272 6.96 24.33 -22.24
C SER A 272 8.45 24.00 -22.14
N PRO A 273 9.37 24.96 -22.37
CA PRO A 273 9.13 26.32 -22.88
C PRO A 273 8.67 26.33 -24.35
N THR A 274 8.18 27.48 -24.84
CA THR A 274 7.61 27.65 -26.20
C THR A 274 8.46 27.03 -27.33
N PRO A 275 9.81 27.16 -27.34
CA PRO A 275 10.64 26.56 -28.40
C PRO A 275 10.58 25.03 -28.46
N LEU A 276 10.25 24.37 -27.35
CA LEU A 276 10.16 22.91 -27.26
C LEU A 276 8.71 22.41 -27.25
N ASN A 277 7.71 23.30 -27.24
CA ASN A 277 6.32 22.90 -27.13
C ASN A 277 5.91 21.94 -28.26
N GLY A 278 5.30 20.80 -27.89
CA GLY A 278 4.89 19.73 -28.78
C GLY A 278 5.98 18.73 -29.16
N MET A 279 7.26 19.00 -28.87
CA MET A 279 8.35 18.08 -29.20
C MET A 279 8.32 16.83 -28.32
N PRO A 280 8.50 15.61 -28.87
CA PRO A 280 8.68 14.40 -28.06
C PRO A 280 9.92 14.54 -27.17
N ILE A 281 9.77 14.31 -25.85
CA ILE A 281 10.85 14.55 -24.88
C ILE A 281 12.10 13.72 -25.20
N GLN A 282 11.91 12.49 -25.68
CA GLN A 282 12.99 11.60 -26.07
C GLN A 282 13.80 12.09 -27.28
N GLU A 283 13.21 12.90 -28.16
CA GLU A 283 13.86 13.42 -29.38
C GLU A 283 14.61 14.73 -29.12
N VAL A 284 14.33 15.43 -28.02
CA VAL A 284 15.03 16.67 -27.66
C VAL A 284 16.48 16.35 -27.24
N PRO A 285 17.50 16.98 -27.86
CA PRO A 285 18.89 16.84 -27.44
C PRO A 285 19.12 17.39 -26.03
N SER A 286 19.98 16.72 -25.24
CA SER A 286 20.19 17.08 -23.82
C SER A 286 20.65 18.53 -23.61
N TYR A 287 21.33 19.15 -24.59
CA TYR A 287 21.81 20.54 -24.54
C TYR A 287 20.74 21.61 -24.82
N ASP A 288 19.58 21.21 -25.35
CA ASP A 288 18.45 22.11 -25.62
C ASP A 288 17.51 22.27 -24.42
N PHE A 289 17.63 21.39 -23.42
CA PHE A 289 17.03 21.57 -22.12
C PHE A 289 17.77 22.67 -21.35
N ARG A 290 17.23 23.89 -21.34
CA ARG A 290 17.86 25.08 -20.74
C ARG A 290 17.03 25.64 -19.58
N CYS A 291 17.71 26.29 -18.65
CA CYS A 291 17.11 27.05 -17.55
C CYS A 291 17.44 28.53 -17.75
N SER A 292 16.48 29.42 -17.49
CA SER A 292 16.57 30.84 -17.87
C SER A 292 16.89 31.78 -16.70
N SER A 293 16.80 31.31 -15.45
CA SER A 293 17.03 32.17 -14.27
C SER A 293 17.57 31.39 -13.06
N ASP A 294 18.20 32.11 -12.11
CA ASP A 294 18.57 31.56 -10.79
C ASP A 294 17.36 31.18 -9.91
N SER A 295 16.14 31.57 -10.34
CA SER A 295 14.85 31.22 -9.75
C SER A 295 14.15 30.03 -10.44
N ASP A 296 14.84 29.31 -11.34
CA ASP A 296 14.38 27.98 -11.79
C ASP A 296 14.48 27.01 -10.60
N GLU A 297 13.46 27.04 -9.74
CA GLU A 297 13.18 25.96 -8.81
C GLU A 297 12.76 24.78 -9.69
N GLY A 298 13.65 23.80 -9.84
CA GLY A 298 13.35 22.56 -10.57
C GLY A 298 12.18 21.78 -9.95
N CYS A 299 12.11 20.47 -10.17
CA CYS A 299 11.05 19.56 -9.67
C CYS A 299 11.06 19.30 -8.18
N VAL A 300 11.52 20.28 -7.43
CA VAL A 300 12.13 20.10 -6.15
C VAL A 300 11.59 21.21 -5.26
N GLY A 301 10.40 20.99 -4.72
CA GLY A 301 9.87 21.82 -3.63
C GLY A 301 10.81 21.84 -2.41
N GLU A 302 10.50 22.69 -1.43
CA GLU A 302 11.36 23.01 -0.26
C GLU A 302 11.80 21.81 0.63
N ASN A 303 11.29 20.58 0.39
CA ASN A 303 11.46 19.41 1.25
C ASN A 303 12.00 18.14 0.55
N TYR A 304 12.89 18.29 -0.43
CA TYR A 304 13.39 17.16 -1.23
C TYR A 304 14.66 16.52 -0.65
N CYS A 305 14.86 15.22 -0.87
CA CYS A 305 16.14 14.59 -0.53
C CYS A 305 17.14 14.81 -1.68
N PRO A 306 18.28 15.49 -1.48
CA PRO A 306 19.19 15.80 -2.59
C PRO A 306 19.63 14.54 -3.35
N PRO A 307 19.85 14.62 -4.67
CA PRO A 307 20.19 13.45 -5.48
C PRO A 307 21.54 12.88 -5.02
N LYS A 308 21.69 11.55 -4.98
CA LYS A 308 22.84 10.84 -4.38
C LYS A 308 22.93 10.93 -2.85
N CYS A 309 21.93 11.49 -2.18
CA CYS A 309 21.78 11.42 -0.74
C CYS A 309 20.70 10.41 -0.34
N ILE A 310 20.84 9.86 0.86
CA ILE A 310 19.86 8.99 1.51
C ILE A 310 19.26 9.78 2.66
N CYS A 311 17.96 10.07 2.60
CA CYS A 311 17.28 10.76 3.69
C CYS A 311 16.32 9.80 4.41
N SER A 312 16.47 9.64 5.72
CA SER A 312 15.69 8.76 6.57
C SER A 312 15.19 9.54 7.79
N GLY A 313 13.88 9.73 7.92
CA GLY A 313 13.31 10.69 8.89
C GLY A 313 13.88 12.09 8.65
N THR A 314 14.45 12.70 9.68
CA THR A 314 15.14 14.01 9.66
C THR A 314 16.65 13.90 9.39
N ILE A 315 17.17 12.71 9.08
CA ILE A 315 18.59 12.48 8.84
C ILE A 315 18.86 12.44 7.34
N VAL A 316 19.84 13.22 6.87
CA VAL A 316 20.27 13.31 5.47
C VAL A 316 21.72 12.84 5.35
N ARG A 317 21.98 11.77 4.59
CA ARG A 317 23.31 11.21 4.36
C ARG A 317 23.73 11.36 2.91
N CYS A 318 24.69 12.24 2.65
CA CYS A 318 25.24 12.59 1.35
C CYS A 318 26.71 12.16 1.20
N SER A 319 27.15 11.15 1.97
CA SER A 319 28.55 10.73 2.03
C SER A 319 29.05 10.13 0.71
N LYS A 320 30.29 10.41 0.31
CA LYS A 320 30.93 9.85 -0.91
C LYS A 320 30.20 10.17 -2.23
N ALA A 321 29.44 11.25 -2.27
CA ALA A 321 28.60 11.62 -3.42
C ALA A 321 29.28 12.51 -4.47
N LYS A 322 30.57 12.87 -4.26
CA LYS A 322 31.39 13.76 -5.11
C LYS A 322 30.81 15.17 -5.26
N PHE A 323 30.19 15.68 -4.20
CA PHE A 323 29.70 17.06 -4.19
C PHE A 323 30.85 18.06 -4.12
N LYS A 324 30.79 19.10 -4.95
CA LYS A 324 31.74 20.24 -4.92
C LYS A 324 31.23 21.43 -4.11
N GLU A 325 29.94 21.44 -3.82
CA GLU A 325 29.26 22.41 -2.97
C GLU A 325 28.18 21.70 -2.13
N VAL A 326 27.72 22.34 -1.05
CA VAL A 326 26.59 21.82 -0.26
C VAL A 326 25.36 21.67 -1.18
N PRO A 327 24.73 20.48 -1.24
CA PRO A 327 23.60 20.24 -2.12
C PRO A 327 22.46 21.23 -1.87
N LYS A 328 21.83 21.71 -2.94
CA LYS A 328 20.58 22.47 -2.82
C LYS A 328 19.47 21.57 -2.29
N ASN A 329 18.47 22.19 -1.68
CA ASN A 329 17.18 21.58 -1.34
C ASN A 329 17.28 20.47 -0.27
N ILE A 330 18.21 20.59 0.68
CA ILE A 330 18.20 19.74 1.90
C ILE A 330 16.89 20.03 2.67
N PRO A 331 16.10 19.04 3.12
CA PRO A 331 14.81 19.27 3.78
C PRO A 331 14.96 20.18 5.01
N ALA A 332 14.05 21.14 5.19
CA ALA A 332 14.14 22.13 6.27
C ALA A 332 14.09 21.48 7.68
N GLU A 333 13.40 20.36 7.80
CA GLU A 333 13.28 19.53 9.00
C GLU A 333 14.54 18.69 9.32
N THR A 334 15.62 18.82 8.54
CA THR A 334 16.84 18.04 8.76
C THR A 334 17.47 18.34 10.12
N THR A 335 17.66 17.30 10.93
CA THR A 335 18.34 17.36 12.23
C THR A 335 19.80 16.93 12.13
N GLU A 336 20.11 15.96 11.26
CA GLU A 336 21.47 15.49 11.03
C GLU A 336 21.80 15.47 9.54
N LEU A 337 22.87 16.13 9.14
CA LEU A 337 23.38 16.16 7.77
C LEU A 337 24.78 15.56 7.73
N TYR A 338 25.01 14.55 6.89
CA TYR A 338 26.32 13.93 6.72
C TYR A 338 26.84 14.25 5.31
N LEU A 339 27.91 15.04 5.21
CA LEU A 339 28.55 15.43 3.94
C LEU A 339 29.98 14.91 3.80
N ASP A 340 30.36 13.90 4.59
CA ASP A 340 31.72 13.37 4.61
C ASP A 340 32.16 12.74 3.28
N SER A 341 33.47 12.74 3.04
CA SER A 341 34.07 12.14 1.84
C SER A 341 33.58 12.74 0.50
N ASN A 342 33.35 14.06 0.46
CA ASN A 342 33.01 14.81 -0.75
C ASN A 342 34.16 15.76 -1.17
N GLU A 343 33.96 16.53 -2.23
CA GLU A 343 34.92 17.47 -2.83
C GLU A 343 34.56 18.94 -2.52
N ILE A 344 33.85 19.20 -1.40
CA ILE A 344 33.34 20.53 -1.03
C ILE A 344 34.48 21.40 -0.54
N GLN A 345 34.75 22.50 -1.24
CA GLN A 345 35.85 23.43 -0.90
C GLN A 345 35.42 24.59 -0.01
N SER A 346 34.15 24.99 -0.08
CA SER A 346 33.61 26.09 0.73
C SER A 346 32.13 25.87 1.04
N ILE A 347 31.69 26.38 2.19
CA ILE A 347 30.30 26.34 2.63
C ILE A 347 29.72 27.75 2.53
N GLN A 348 28.73 27.94 1.66
CA GLN A 348 28.01 29.21 1.58
C GLN A 348 26.93 29.26 2.68
N PRO A 349 26.90 30.29 3.55
CA PRO A 349 25.93 30.38 4.65
C PRO A 349 24.47 30.28 4.19
N LYS A 350 24.15 30.84 3.02
CA LYS A 350 22.83 30.76 2.40
C LYS A 350 22.36 29.32 2.17
N ARG A 351 23.27 28.36 1.94
CA ARG A 351 22.95 26.94 1.70
C ARG A 351 22.49 26.17 2.93
N LEU A 352 22.77 26.70 4.13
CA LEU A 352 22.38 26.07 5.41
C LEU A 352 21.36 26.90 6.19
N SER A 353 21.14 28.16 5.78
CA SER A 353 20.31 29.12 6.51
C SER A 353 18.86 28.68 6.75
N HIS A 354 18.32 27.81 5.90
CA HIS A 354 16.97 27.27 6.04
C HIS A 354 16.86 26.05 6.97
N LEU A 355 17.99 25.42 7.34
CA LEU A 355 18.06 24.22 8.19
C LEU A 355 18.01 24.57 9.69
N LYS A 356 16.88 25.11 10.15
CA LYS A 356 16.74 25.64 11.52
C LYS A 356 16.79 24.58 12.62
N PHE A 357 16.59 23.31 12.28
CA PHE A 357 16.57 22.19 13.22
C PHE A 357 17.86 21.37 13.23
N LEU A 358 18.88 21.79 12.47
CA LEU A 358 20.14 21.06 12.33
C LEU A 358 20.91 21.06 13.65
N THR A 359 21.11 19.87 14.22
CA THR A 359 21.88 19.65 15.44
C THR A 359 23.26 19.02 15.16
N ARG A 360 23.44 18.42 13.97
CA ARG A 360 24.68 17.76 13.56
C ARG A 360 24.97 17.93 12.06
N LEU A 361 26.21 18.32 11.71
CA LEU A 361 26.72 18.51 10.35
C LEU A 361 28.02 17.74 10.12
#